data_AF-A0A1V0NBZ1-F1
#
_entry.id   AF-A0A1V0NBZ1-F1
#
_cell.length_a   1.000
_cell.length_b   1.000
_cell.length_c   1.000
_cell.angle_alpha   90.00
_cell.angle_beta   90.00
_cell.angle_gamma   90.00
#
_symmetry.space_group_name_H-M   'P 1'
#
loop_
_entity.id
_entity.type
_entity.pdbx_description
1 polymer ?
#
loop_
_entity_poly.entity_id
_entity_poly.type
_entity_poly.pdbx_seq_one_letter_code
_entity_poly.pdbx_strand_id
1 'polypeptide(L)'
;MLWALSAVEYENLPKPVAYVPDNPDDNRKLFFSITKASDVPIKVLETAEMCSGANGFYSPTTKEICLSPDLKGYQRIKTLLHEITHSKLHKESQEVFGSEKYALQELEAESTAFVVANHLNIDTKDYSIGYLNSWGFDKISDEQLENVMKNVQATTKELIEKIDIELEKYVAPVPKKSMTMKERIDKAKTKLSEKNHKKLN
;
A
#
# COMPACT_ATOMS: atom_id res chain seq x y z
N MET A 1 -5.11 25.16 -18.78
CA MET A 1 -4.08 24.24 -19.32
C MET A 1 -3.44 23.53 -18.13
N LEU A 2 -4.07 22.45 -17.63
CA LEU A 2 -3.70 21.75 -16.39
C LEU A 2 -3.81 20.23 -16.60
N TRP A 3 -2.98 19.66 -17.48
CA TRP A 3 -2.93 18.22 -17.74
C TRP A 3 -1.49 17.70 -17.84
N ALA A 4 -0.60 18.13 -16.94
CA ALA A 4 0.82 17.74 -17.04
C ALA A 4 1.55 17.49 -15.71
N LEU A 5 0.83 17.19 -14.61
CA LEU A 5 1.48 16.87 -13.33
C LEU A 5 1.26 15.42 -12.84
N SER A 6 0.43 14.59 -13.48
CA SER A 6 0.05 13.28 -12.89
C SER A 6 0.81 12.05 -13.40
N ALA A 7 1.69 12.17 -14.40
CA ALA A 7 2.35 11.00 -15.02
C ALA A 7 3.78 10.75 -14.52
N VAL A 8 4.52 11.81 -14.16
CA VAL A 8 5.96 11.73 -13.88
C VAL A 8 6.27 11.14 -12.51
N GLU A 9 5.33 11.20 -11.56
CA GLU A 9 5.50 10.59 -10.23
C GLU A 9 5.18 9.08 -10.21
N TYR A 10 4.21 8.63 -11.00
CA TYR A 10 3.79 7.22 -11.00
C TYR A 10 4.83 6.29 -11.64
N GLU A 11 5.51 6.73 -12.71
CA GLU A 11 6.56 5.93 -13.36
C GLU A 11 7.82 5.72 -12.50
N ASN A 12 8.03 6.56 -11.48
CA ASN A 12 9.18 6.51 -10.58
C ASN A 12 8.89 5.77 -9.27
N LEU A 13 7.69 5.24 -9.08
CA LEU A 13 7.40 4.36 -7.95
C LEU A 13 8.19 3.06 -8.08
N PRO A 14 8.64 2.45 -6.96
CA PRO A 14 9.22 1.12 -6.96
C PRO A 14 8.29 0.18 -7.75
N LYS A 15 8.87 -0.55 -8.71
CA LYS A 15 8.08 -1.53 -9.46
C LYS A 15 7.68 -2.66 -8.51
N PRO A 16 6.42 -3.13 -8.56
CA PRO A 16 5.95 -4.20 -7.70
C PRO A 16 6.90 -5.38 -7.70
N VAL A 17 7.33 -5.82 -6.50
CA VAL A 17 7.72 -7.21 -6.33
C VAL A 17 6.42 -7.99 -6.54
N ALA A 18 6.28 -8.66 -7.69
CA ALA A 18 5.07 -9.39 -8.02
C ALA A 18 4.83 -10.49 -6.97
N TYR A 19 4.01 -10.19 -5.98
CA TYR A 19 3.59 -11.13 -4.96
C TYR A 19 2.19 -11.61 -5.33
N VAL A 20 2.04 -12.90 -5.63
CA VAL A 20 0.77 -13.54 -5.93
C VAL A 20 0.68 -14.75 -5.00
N PRO A 21 -0.24 -14.75 -4.02
CA PRO A 21 -0.33 -15.85 -3.07
C PRO A 21 -0.96 -17.09 -3.69
N ASP A 22 -0.17 -18.15 -3.86
CA ASP A 22 -0.68 -19.48 -4.24
C ASP A 22 -0.94 -20.39 -3.02
N ASN A 23 -0.44 -20.01 -1.82
CA ASN A 23 -0.50 -20.81 -0.60
C ASN A 23 -0.98 -19.99 0.62
N PRO A 24 -1.88 -20.53 1.48
CA PRO A 24 -2.24 -19.95 2.78
C PRO A 24 -1.06 -19.50 3.66
N ASP A 25 0.11 -20.14 3.56
CA ASP A 25 1.33 -19.75 4.26
C ASP A 25 1.89 -18.41 3.80
N ASP A 26 1.67 -18.04 2.55
CA ASP A 26 2.17 -16.77 2.03
C ASP A 26 1.41 -15.61 2.67
N ASN A 27 0.10 -15.74 2.92
CA ASN A 27 -0.65 -14.73 3.69
C ASN A 27 -0.08 -14.52 5.09
N ARG A 28 0.49 -15.56 5.72
CA ARG A 28 1.19 -15.41 7.01
C ARG A 28 2.47 -14.59 6.86
N LYS A 29 3.31 -14.91 5.86
CA LYS A 29 4.54 -14.16 5.57
C LYS A 29 4.23 -12.69 5.28
N LEU A 30 3.24 -12.44 4.43
CA LEU A 30 2.80 -11.09 4.09
C LEU A 30 2.31 -10.34 5.34
N PHE A 31 1.46 -10.97 6.15
CA PHE A 31 1.01 -10.38 7.40
C PHE A 31 2.21 -10.01 8.30
N PHE A 32 3.18 -10.92 8.45
CA PHE A 32 4.39 -10.65 9.23
C PHE A 32 5.21 -9.50 8.64
N SER A 33 5.44 -9.46 7.33
CA SER A 33 6.17 -8.36 6.68
C SER A 33 5.47 -7.00 6.89
N ILE A 34 4.15 -6.95 6.79
CA ILE A 34 3.38 -5.71 7.06
C ILE A 34 3.45 -5.35 8.54
N THR A 35 3.36 -6.31 9.46
CA THR A 35 3.53 -6.01 10.89
C THR A 35 4.91 -5.46 11.22
N LYS A 36 5.96 -5.87 10.48
CA LYS A 36 7.32 -5.35 10.63
C LYS A 36 7.51 -3.97 10.01
N ALA A 37 6.68 -3.59 9.05
CA ALA A 37 6.67 -2.24 8.49
C ALA A 37 5.98 -1.20 9.39
N SER A 38 5.22 -1.64 10.41
CA SER A 38 4.57 -0.77 11.39
C SER A 38 5.58 -0.18 12.38
N ASP A 39 5.46 1.13 12.63
CA ASP A 39 6.26 1.83 13.63
C ASP A 39 5.68 1.66 15.07
N VAL A 40 4.49 1.08 15.20
CA VAL A 40 3.78 0.82 16.46
C VAL A 40 3.47 -0.66 16.67
N PRO A 41 3.34 -1.13 17.93
CA PRO A 41 2.94 -2.51 18.22
C PRO A 41 1.56 -2.84 17.64
N ILE A 42 1.40 -4.09 17.19
CA ILE A 42 0.14 -4.63 16.66
C ILE A 42 -0.31 -5.79 17.56
N LYS A 43 -1.58 -5.77 17.95
CA LYS A 43 -2.22 -6.79 18.76
C LYS A 43 -3.47 -7.31 18.08
N VAL A 44 -3.69 -8.62 18.16
CA VAL A 44 -5.00 -9.22 17.88
C VAL A 44 -5.71 -9.35 19.22
N LEU A 45 -6.90 -8.77 19.33
CA LEU A 45 -7.67 -8.77 20.57
C LEU A 45 -8.25 -10.16 20.87
N GLU A 46 -8.61 -10.39 22.13
CA GLU A 46 -9.16 -11.68 22.56
C GLU A 46 -10.57 -11.91 22.04
N THR A 47 -11.39 -10.86 21.98
CA THR A 47 -12.78 -10.94 21.51
C THR A 47 -13.12 -9.78 20.57
N ALA A 48 -14.08 -9.98 19.68
CA ALA A 48 -14.50 -8.97 18.71
C ALA A 48 -15.23 -7.79 19.36
N GLU A 49 -15.88 -7.98 20.51
CA GLU A 49 -16.56 -6.93 21.26
C GLU A 49 -15.59 -5.84 21.70
N MET A 50 -14.31 -6.17 21.92
CA MET A 50 -13.27 -5.20 22.28
C MET A 50 -12.98 -4.19 21.15
N CYS A 51 -13.35 -4.50 19.90
CA CYS A 51 -13.27 -3.56 18.78
C CYS A 51 -14.54 -2.70 18.63
N SER A 52 -15.53 -2.82 19.52
CA SER A 52 -16.77 -2.03 19.48
C SER A 52 -17.49 -2.06 18.13
N GLY A 53 -17.45 -3.21 17.45
CA GLY A 53 -18.07 -3.40 16.12
C GLY A 53 -17.19 -3.01 14.93
N ALA A 54 -16.00 -2.45 15.16
CA ALA A 54 -15.01 -2.23 14.11
C ALA A 54 -14.19 -3.50 13.81
N ASN A 55 -13.55 -3.52 12.65
CA ASN A 55 -12.62 -4.58 12.26
C ASN A 55 -11.25 -4.42 12.93
N GLY A 56 -10.86 -3.19 13.26
CA GLY A 56 -9.64 -2.83 13.94
C GLY A 56 -9.69 -1.35 14.34
N PHE A 57 -8.67 -0.90 15.08
CA PHE A 57 -8.45 0.51 15.36
C PHE A 57 -6.99 0.75 15.77
N TYR A 58 -6.46 1.92 15.43
CA TYR A 58 -5.30 2.51 16.09
C TYR A 58 -5.74 3.29 17.34
N SER A 59 -5.04 3.10 18.46
CA SER A 59 -5.28 3.86 19.70
C SER A 59 -4.24 4.98 19.88
N PRO A 60 -4.63 6.26 19.80
CA PRO A 60 -3.76 7.39 20.16
C PRO A 60 -3.24 7.31 21.60
N THR A 61 -4.04 6.73 22.50
CA THR A 61 -3.71 6.63 23.93
C THR A 61 -2.60 5.62 24.21
N THR A 62 -2.74 4.38 23.70
CA THR A 62 -1.75 3.32 23.95
C THR A 62 -0.65 3.30 22.89
N LYS A 63 -0.86 3.98 21.75
CA LYS A 63 0.02 3.98 20.57
C LYS A 63 0.22 2.58 20.02
N GLU A 64 -0.88 1.84 19.90
CA GLU A 64 -0.91 0.46 19.40
C GLU A 64 -2.04 0.30 18.40
N ILE A 65 -1.86 -0.65 17.48
CA ILE A 65 -2.89 -1.10 16.54
C ILE A 65 -3.54 -2.36 17.12
N CYS A 66 -4.87 -2.36 17.18
CA CYS A 66 -5.68 -3.47 17.66
C CYS A 66 -6.52 -4.02 16.51
N LEU A 67 -6.46 -5.32 16.26
CA LEU A 67 -7.24 -6.01 15.23
C LEU A 67 -8.25 -6.97 15.87
N SER A 68 -9.43 -7.06 15.30
CA SER A 68 -10.42 -8.06 15.67
C SER A 68 -9.90 -9.48 15.38
N PRO A 69 -10.11 -10.45 16.29
CA PRO A 69 -9.70 -11.85 16.07
C PRO A 69 -10.41 -12.52 14.89
N ASP A 70 -11.60 -12.03 14.53
CA ASP A 70 -12.45 -12.63 13.50
C ASP A 70 -11.99 -12.33 12.07
N LEU A 71 -11.11 -11.34 11.88
CA LEU A 71 -10.57 -10.99 10.58
C LEU A 71 -9.72 -12.14 10.01
N LYS A 72 -9.93 -12.49 8.74
CA LYS A 72 -9.19 -13.57 8.06
C LYS A 72 -8.66 -13.12 6.71
N GLY A 73 -7.58 -13.78 6.26
CA GLY A 73 -6.99 -13.57 4.94
C GLY A 73 -6.76 -12.09 4.62
N TYR A 74 -7.18 -11.67 3.43
CA TYR A 74 -6.99 -10.30 2.97
C TYR A 74 -7.78 -9.25 3.76
N GLN A 75 -8.92 -9.59 4.36
CA GLN A 75 -9.63 -8.63 5.22
C GLN A 75 -8.75 -8.16 6.38
N ARG A 76 -7.99 -9.10 6.99
CA ARG A 76 -7.01 -8.76 8.03
C ARG A 76 -5.90 -7.85 7.52
N ILE A 77 -5.39 -8.11 6.32
CA ILE A 77 -4.33 -7.30 5.70
C ILE A 77 -4.81 -5.89 5.39
N LYS A 78 -6.00 -5.75 4.80
CA LYS A 78 -6.61 -4.46 4.47
C LYS A 78 -6.80 -3.60 5.72
N THR A 79 -7.44 -4.16 6.76
CA THR A 79 -7.62 -3.46 8.03
C THR A 79 -6.26 -3.07 8.63
N LEU A 80 -5.27 -3.95 8.61
CA LEU A 80 -3.95 -3.61 9.14
C LEU A 80 -3.29 -2.45 8.39
N LEU A 81 -3.34 -2.42 7.06
CA LEU A 81 -2.78 -1.31 6.27
C LEU A 81 -3.49 0.02 6.55
N HIS A 82 -4.81 -0.03 6.72
CA HIS A 82 -5.63 1.12 7.12
C HIS A 82 -5.19 1.66 8.50
N GLU A 83 -5.11 0.79 9.52
CA GLU A 83 -4.71 1.22 10.87
C GLU A 83 -3.25 1.69 10.94
N ILE A 84 -2.35 1.11 10.16
CA ILE A 84 -0.96 1.61 10.04
C ILE A 84 -0.98 3.03 9.50
N THR A 85 -1.83 3.33 8.52
CA THR A 85 -1.94 4.69 7.96
C THR A 85 -2.43 5.69 9.01
N HIS A 86 -3.45 5.33 9.82
CA HIS A 86 -3.87 6.16 10.95
C HIS A 86 -2.73 6.38 11.95
N SER A 87 -1.97 5.34 12.29
CA SER A 87 -0.84 5.46 13.21
C SER A 87 0.27 6.40 12.70
N LYS A 88 0.39 6.56 11.37
CA LYS A 88 1.37 7.43 10.73
C LYS A 88 0.91 8.88 10.61
N LEU A 89 -0.26 9.09 10.02
CA LEU A 89 -0.77 10.41 9.65
C LEU A 89 -1.63 11.05 10.75
N HIS A 90 -2.26 10.24 11.59
CA HIS A 90 -3.34 10.66 12.48
C HIS A 90 -3.11 10.25 13.94
N LYS A 91 -1.84 10.09 14.32
CA LYS A 91 -1.43 9.53 15.62
C LYS A 91 -1.99 10.24 16.86
N GLU A 92 -2.23 11.55 16.78
CA GLU A 92 -2.80 12.37 17.86
C GLU A 92 -4.22 12.87 17.51
N SER A 93 -4.90 12.25 16.53
CA SER A 93 -6.24 12.68 16.12
C SER A 93 -7.23 12.51 17.26
N GLN A 94 -8.10 13.50 17.44
CA GLN A 94 -9.23 13.52 18.37
C GLN A 94 -10.53 13.87 17.62
N GLU A 95 -10.53 13.65 16.30
CA GLU A 95 -11.68 13.97 15.47
C GLU A 95 -12.85 13.03 15.75
N VAL A 96 -14.06 13.56 15.64
CA VAL A 96 -15.29 12.82 15.92
C VAL A 96 -15.84 12.26 14.60
N PHE A 97 -16.37 11.04 14.67
CA PHE A 97 -17.06 10.40 13.54
C PHE A 97 -18.05 11.37 12.88
N GLY A 98 -17.95 11.50 11.55
CA GLY A 98 -18.79 12.39 10.74
C GLY A 98 -18.33 13.85 10.67
N SER A 99 -17.24 14.24 11.35
CA SER A 99 -16.61 15.53 11.08
C SER A 99 -15.93 15.52 9.70
N GLU A 100 -15.80 16.70 9.09
CA GLU A 100 -15.11 16.85 7.79
C GLU A 100 -13.67 16.38 7.87
N LYS A 101 -12.96 16.72 8.95
CA LYS A 101 -11.58 16.30 9.14
C LYS A 101 -11.47 14.80 9.37
N TYR A 102 -12.38 14.19 10.13
CA TYR A 102 -12.47 12.74 10.24
C TYR A 102 -12.65 12.09 8.86
N ALA A 103 -13.53 12.65 8.02
CA ALA A 103 -13.75 12.15 6.67
C ALA A 103 -12.50 12.17 5.78
N LEU A 104 -11.70 13.24 5.87
CA LEU A 104 -10.42 13.34 5.16
C LEU A 104 -9.38 12.33 5.66
N GLN A 105 -9.33 12.08 6.98
CA GLN A 105 -8.39 11.12 7.57
C GLN A 105 -8.66 9.69 7.11
N GLU A 106 -9.93 9.27 7.10
CA GLU A 106 -10.33 7.95 6.62
C GLU A 106 -10.14 7.84 5.10
N LEU A 107 -10.35 8.93 4.34
CA LEU A 107 -10.04 8.96 2.92
C LEU A 107 -8.54 8.70 2.67
N GLU A 108 -7.66 9.32 3.45
CA GLU A 108 -6.22 9.07 3.39
C GLU A 108 -5.89 7.62 3.77
N ALA A 109 -6.48 7.10 4.84
CA ALA A 109 -6.26 5.73 5.32
C ALA A 109 -6.73 4.67 4.32
N GLU A 110 -7.96 4.78 3.82
CA GLU A 110 -8.53 3.85 2.83
C GLU A 110 -7.79 3.93 1.50
N SER A 111 -7.46 5.13 1.02
CA SER A 111 -6.74 5.31 -0.26
C SER A 111 -5.33 4.71 -0.17
N THR A 112 -4.63 4.95 0.93
CA THR A 112 -3.29 4.37 1.16
C THR A 112 -3.37 2.85 1.23
N ALA A 113 -4.30 2.30 2.00
CA ALA A 113 -4.49 0.86 2.13
C ALA A 113 -4.83 0.20 0.77
N PHE A 114 -5.66 0.86 -0.04
CA PHE A 114 -6.01 0.41 -1.39
C PHE A 114 -4.80 0.38 -2.32
N VAL A 115 -4.01 1.46 -2.38
CA VAL A 115 -2.85 1.53 -3.29
C VAL A 115 -1.78 0.52 -2.88
N VAL A 116 -1.48 0.39 -1.58
CA VAL A 116 -0.52 -0.61 -1.07
C VAL A 116 -1.03 -2.03 -1.32
N ALA A 117 -2.32 -2.31 -1.10
CA ALA A 117 -2.90 -3.63 -1.38
C ALA A 117 -2.81 -3.98 -2.88
N ASN A 118 -3.06 -3.03 -3.77
CA ASN A 118 -2.90 -3.23 -5.22
C ASN A 118 -1.44 -3.48 -5.62
N HIS A 119 -0.47 -2.77 -5.02
CA HIS A 119 0.95 -3.03 -5.23
C HIS A 119 1.32 -4.49 -4.87
N LEU A 120 0.69 -5.03 -3.83
CA LEU A 120 0.87 -6.40 -3.35
C LEU A 120 0.01 -7.44 -4.12
N ASN A 121 -0.66 -7.05 -5.21
CA ASN A 121 -1.63 -7.84 -5.97
C ASN A 121 -2.73 -8.53 -5.13
N ILE A 122 -3.15 -7.90 -4.04
CA ILE A 122 -4.29 -8.38 -3.25
C ILE A 122 -5.58 -8.01 -3.98
N ASP A 123 -6.53 -8.94 -4.09
CA ASP A 123 -7.83 -8.63 -4.72
C ASP A 123 -8.57 -7.56 -3.90
N THR A 124 -8.73 -6.39 -4.51
CA THR A 124 -9.38 -5.22 -3.92
C THR A 124 -10.83 -5.04 -4.35
N LYS A 125 -11.46 -6.01 -5.05
CA LYS A 125 -12.86 -5.89 -5.51
C LYS A 125 -13.86 -5.60 -4.39
N ASP A 126 -13.58 -6.04 -3.17
CA ASP A 126 -14.39 -5.77 -1.98
C ASP A 126 -14.02 -4.44 -1.27
N TYR A 127 -13.07 -3.64 -1.77
CA TYR A 127 -12.88 -2.27 -1.28
C TYR A 127 -14.08 -1.44 -1.74
N SER A 128 -15.09 -1.37 -0.88
CA SER A 128 -16.21 -0.46 -1.04
C SER A 128 -15.77 0.97 -0.73
N ILE A 129 -15.04 1.60 -1.66
CA ILE A 129 -14.83 3.06 -1.73
C ILE A 129 -16.18 3.81 -1.75
N GLY A 130 -17.29 3.10 -2.04
CA GLY A 130 -18.65 3.62 -1.99
C GLY A 130 -19.04 4.29 -0.67
N TYR A 131 -18.36 4.01 0.46
CA TYR A 131 -18.60 4.72 1.71
C TYR A 131 -18.10 6.17 1.68
N LEU A 132 -17.01 6.45 0.95
CA LEU A 132 -16.45 7.79 0.81
C LEU A 132 -17.40 8.72 0.03
N ASN A 133 -18.16 8.17 -0.93
CA ASN A 133 -19.20 8.92 -1.66
C ASN A 133 -20.30 9.47 -0.74
N SER A 134 -20.53 8.84 0.42
CA SER A 134 -21.55 9.30 1.38
C SER A 134 -21.10 10.46 2.27
N TRP A 135 -19.80 10.80 2.26
CA TRP A 135 -19.22 11.77 3.20
C TRP A 135 -19.03 13.16 2.60
N GLY A 136 -19.57 13.37 1.40
CA GLY A 136 -19.68 14.66 0.78
C GLY A 136 -18.39 15.09 0.08
N PHE A 137 -17.89 14.28 -0.87
CA PHE A 137 -16.83 14.72 -1.80
C PHE A 137 -17.17 16.04 -2.50
N ASP A 138 -18.45 16.39 -2.62
CA ASP A 138 -18.95 17.68 -3.10
C ASP A 138 -18.61 18.86 -2.17
N LYS A 139 -18.18 18.60 -0.94
CA LYS A 139 -17.76 19.59 0.07
C LYS A 139 -16.25 19.66 0.26
N ILE A 140 -15.48 18.76 -0.34
CA ILE A 140 -14.01 18.77 -0.27
C ILE A 140 -13.49 19.79 -1.29
N SER A 141 -12.74 20.78 -0.82
CA SER A 141 -12.07 21.73 -1.70
C SER A 141 -10.91 21.08 -2.48
N ASP A 142 -10.57 21.66 -3.63
CA ASP A 142 -9.42 21.21 -4.43
C ASP A 142 -8.12 21.19 -3.62
N GLU A 143 -7.92 22.15 -2.71
CA GLU A 143 -6.75 22.22 -1.83
C GLU A 143 -6.70 21.06 -0.84
N GLN A 144 -7.84 20.72 -0.23
CA GLN A 144 -7.93 19.57 0.68
C GLN A 144 -7.67 18.27 -0.06
N LEU A 145 -8.24 18.12 -1.27
CA LEU A 145 -8.00 16.95 -2.10
C LEU A 145 -6.53 16.83 -2.51
N GLU A 146 -5.88 17.94 -2.88
CA GLU A 146 -4.45 17.95 -3.21
C GLU A 146 -3.59 17.53 -2.01
N ASN A 147 -3.93 18.01 -0.81
CA ASN A 147 -3.23 17.62 0.42
C ASN A 147 -3.42 16.13 0.75
N VAL A 148 -4.66 15.61 0.63
CA VAL A 148 -4.95 14.17 0.77
C VAL A 148 -4.09 13.36 -0.19
N MET A 149 -4.06 13.74 -1.47
CA MET A 149 -3.29 13.01 -2.48
C MET A 149 -1.78 13.02 -2.19
N LYS A 150 -1.23 14.15 -1.73
CA LYS A 150 0.18 14.24 -1.31
C LYS A 150 0.48 13.31 -0.14
N ASN A 151 -0.38 13.30 0.89
CA ASN A 151 -0.22 12.45 2.06
C ASN A 151 -0.32 10.97 1.70
N VAL A 152 -1.29 10.60 0.85
CA VAL A 152 -1.46 9.23 0.34
C VAL A 152 -0.23 8.79 -0.45
N GLN A 153 0.27 9.60 -1.39
CA GLN A 153 1.45 9.26 -2.19
C GLN A 153 2.70 9.06 -1.31
N ALA A 154 2.98 10.00 -0.40
CA ALA A 154 4.14 9.94 0.47
C ALA A 154 4.10 8.70 1.38
N THR A 155 2.94 8.46 2.00
CA THR A 155 2.76 7.34 2.94
C THR A 155 2.78 5.99 2.24
N THR A 156 2.12 5.89 1.08
CA THR A 156 2.13 4.69 0.24
C THR A 156 3.55 4.31 -0.15
N LYS A 157 4.34 5.30 -0.61
CA LYS A 157 5.73 5.07 -1.00
C LYS A 157 6.54 4.51 0.16
N GLU A 158 6.46 5.14 1.34
CA GLU A 158 7.19 4.69 2.53
C GLU A 158 6.78 3.27 2.93
N LEU A 159 5.48 2.97 2.96
CA LEU A 159 4.97 1.65 3.34
C LEU A 159 5.38 0.57 2.35
N ILE A 160 5.26 0.83 1.05
CA ILE A 160 5.70 -0.11 0.02
C ILE A 160 7.19 -0.43 0.19
N GLU A 161 8.03 0.59 0.34
CA GLU A 161 9.48 0.40 0.51
C GLU A 161 9.80 -0.48 1.73
N LYS A 162 9.16 -0.22 2.88
CA LYS A 162 9.35 -1.04 4.09
C LYS A 162 8.83 -2.47 3.91
N ILE A 163 7.64 -2.64 3.34
CA ILE A 163 7.01 -3.96 3.15
C ILE A 163 7.83 -4.79 2.17
N ASP A 164 8.27 -4.23 1.05
CA ASP A 164 9.07 -4.93 0.04
C ASP A 164 10.40 -5.40 0.64
N ILE A 165 11.08 -4.56 1.44
CA ILE A 165 12.31 -4.95 2.17
C ILE A 165 12.06 -6.14 3.09
N GLU A 166 10.94 -6.15 3.81
CA GLU A 166 10.60 -7.26 4.71
C GLU A 166 10.18 -8.53 3.94
N LEU A 167 9.50 -8.39 2.80
CA LEU A 167 9.12 -9.51 1.94
C LEU A 167 10.34 -10.16 1.27
N GLU A 168 11.34 -9.37 0.85
CA GLU A 168 12.58 -9.88 0.24
C GLU A 168 13.30 -10.91 1.13
N LYS A 169 13.12 -10.85 2.46
CA LYS A 169 13.70 -11.81 3.41
C LYS A 169 13.13 -13.23 3.26
N TYR A 170 11.94 -13.36 2.68
CA TYR A 170 11.22 -14.62 2.53
C TYR A 170 11.23 -15.16 1.11
N VAL A 171 11.70 -14.38 0.14
CA VAL A 171 11.95 -14.86 -1.22
C VAL A 171 13.31 -15.54 -1.21
N ALA A 172 13.39 -16.81 -1.63
CA ALA A 172 14.68 -17.48 -1.82
C ALA A 172 15.58 -16.57 -2.67
N PRO A 173 16.90 -16.47 -2.40
CA PRO A 173 17.76 -15.53 -3.11
C PRO A 173 17.69 -15.81 -4.61
N VAL A 174 16.91 -15.01 -5.32
CA VAL A 174 16.98 -14.98 -6.78
C VAL A 174 18.36 -14.39 -7.06
N PRO A 175 19.26 -15.10 -7.76
CA PRO A 175 20.54 -14.52 -8.11
C PRO A 175 20.26 -13.23 -8.88
N LYS A 176 20.66 -12.08 -8.31
CA LYS A 176 20.57 -10.77 -8.96
C LYS A 176 21.46 -10.79 -10.21
N LYS A 177 20.99 -11.37 -11.31
CA LYS A 177 21.43 -10.97 -12.65
C LYS A 177 20.61 -9.76 -13.05
N SER A 178 20.84 -8.63 -12.38
CA SER A 178 20.52 -7.35 -12.99
C SER A 178 21.55 -7.14 -14.10
N MET A 179 21.15 -7.36 -15.34
CA MET A 179 21.97 -6.95 -16.47
C MET A 179 22.13 -5.43 -16.37
N THR A 180 23.38 -4.99 -16.19
CA THR A 180 23.71 -3.56 -16.16
C THR A 180 23.27 -2.91 -17.46
N MET A 181 23.00 -1.60 -17.43
CA MET A 181 22.61 -0.85 -18.65
C MET A 181 23.60 -1.08 -19.80
N LYS A 182 24.89 -1.28 -19.46
CA LYS A 182 25.97 -1.59 -20.40
C LYS A 182 25.78 -2.95 -21.08
N GLU A 183 25.49 -4.01 -20.32
CA GLU A 183 25.22 -5.34 -20.88
C GLU A 183 23.94 -5.38 -21.73
N ARG A 184 22.92 -4.58 -21.38
CA ARG A 184 21.70 -4.44 -22.20
C ARG A 184 22.00 -3.75 -23.54
N ILE A 185 22.83 -2.70 -23.52
CA ILE A 185 23.25 -1.97 -24.72
C ILE A 185 24.11 -2.86 -25.62
N ASP A 186 25.05 -3.61 -25.06
CA ASP A 186 25.91 -4.49 -25.83
C ASP A 186 25.11 -5.63 -26.47
N LYS A 187 24.18 -6.24 -25.73
CA LYS A 187 23.29 -7.28 -26.26
C LYS A 187 22.35 -6.75 -27.35
N ALA A 188 21.91 -5.49 -27.26
CA ALA A 188 21.11 -4.84 -28.30
C ALA A 188 21.95 -4.56 -29.56
N LYS A 189 23.21 -4.14 -29.42
CA LYS A 189 24.13 -3.92 -30.54
C LYS A 189 24.44 -5.22 -31.28
N THR A 190 24.68 -6.33 -30.57
CA THR A 190 24.93 -7.64 -31.19
C THR A 190 23.70 -8.14 -31.96
N LYS A 191 22.49 -7.96 -31.40
CA LYS A 191 21.25 -8.32 -32.12
C LYS A 191 21.00 -7.45 -33.36
N LEU A 192 21.40 -6.18 -33.34
CA LEU A 192 21.30 -5.30 -34.50
C LEU A 192 22.29 -5.69 -35.61
N SER A 193 23.53 -6.07 -35.27
CA SER A 193 24.52 -6.51 -36.27
C SER A 193 24.11 -7.83 -36.92
N GLU A 194 23.58 -8.79 -36.15
CA GLU A 194 23.05 -10.06 -36.66
C GLU A 194 21.84 -9.89 -37.59
N LYS A 195 20.94 -8.95 -37.26
CA LYS A 195 19.76 -8.65 -38.08
C LYS A 195 20.12 -7.93 -39.39
N ASN A 196 21.15 -7.09 -39.37
CA ASN A 196 21.67 -6.44 -40.57
C ASN A 196 22.42 -7.44 -41.46
N HIS A 197 23.16 -8.41 -40.90
CA HIS A 197 23.84 -9.43 -41.69
C HIS A 197 22.86 -10.39 -42.40
N LYS A 198 21.72 -10.69 -41.79
CA LYS A 198 20.65 -11.51 -42.41
C LYS A 198 19.82 -10.80 -43.48
N LYS A 199 19.93 -9.48 -43.62
CA LYS A 199 19.24 -8.71 -44.68
C LYS A 199 20.08 -8.49 -45.93
N LEU A 200 21.37 -8.81 -45.89
CA LEU A 200 22.34 -8.58 -46.97
C LEU A 200 22.74 -9.88 -47.70
N ASN A 201 22.15 -11.02 -47.34
CA ASN A 201 22.28 -12.31 -48.03
C ASN A 201 20.92 -12.79 -48.52
#